data_AF-A0A5C5CDM5-F1
#
_entry.id   AF-A0A5C5CDM5-F1
#
_cell.length_a   1.000
_cell.length_b   1.000
_cell.length_c   1.000
_cell.angle_alpha   90.00
_cell.angle_beta   90.00
_cell.angle_gamma   90.00
#
_symmetry.space_group_name_H-M   'P 1'
#
loop_
_entity.id
_entity.type
_entity.pdbx_description
1 polymer ?
#
loop_
_entity_poly.entity_id
_entity_poly.type
_entity_poly.pdbx_seq_one_letter_code
_entity_poly.pdbx_strand_id
1 'polypeptide(L)'
;MSIQISHDQNSGRWSFSYTRHLFVAVGMVFLAGGIAALAGPWWLPIAAFIFGKIDIKIDSFANYWVAGILIVVGLSILAFKFFVLDKWSQRLEIDKKVITQSPPAVHEVKRYFDDLLDDHSYRSSFDTYFYLAYNQFLDSSNALQDTKTAALFNHFSKDAKALHHFAAENFFVFPDNQGTNPDYRYCLAPHMNMDRDMGAYDAKKVAQYDALKRELAERVGQARQSYDAFVGRLRKLGHI
;
A
#
# COMPACT_ATOMS: atom_id res chain seq x y z
N MET A 1 -7.75 -7.28 -28.11
CA MET A 1 -8.18 -8.11 -26.96
C MET A 1 -6.95 -8.82 -26.45
N SER A 2 -6.44 -8.52 -25.26
CA SER A 2 -5.31 -9.29 -24.72
C SER A 2 -5.42 -9.37 -23.20
N ILE A 3 -5.50 -10.60 -22.70
CA ILE A 3 -5.11 -10.88 -21.33
C ILE A 3 -3.59 -10.80 -21.34
N GLN A 4 -3.01 -9.79 -20.69
CA GLN A 4 -1.57 -9.77 -20.49
C GLN A 4 -1.30 -10.53 -19.20
N ILE A 5 -0.87 -11.77 -19.37
CA ILE A 5 -0.31 -12.60 -18.31
C ILE A 5 1.19 -12.36 -18.39
N SER A 6 1.73 -11.56 -17.49
CA SER A 6 3.17 -11.42 -17.34
C SER A 6 3.62 -12.15 -16.08
N HIS A 7 4.68 -12.94 -16.23
CA HIS A 7 5.36 -13.62 -15.15
C HIS A 7 6.69 -12.93 -14.92
N ASP A 8 6.85 -12.29 -13.77
CA ASP A 8 8.13 -11.71 -13.38
C ASP A 8 9.05 -12.82 -12.87
N GLN A 9 10.06 -13.17 -13.66
CA GLN A 9 11.01 -14.24 -13.36
C GLN A 9 11.85 -13.95 -12.11
N ASN A 10 12.02 -12.68 -11.71
CA ASN A 10 12.80 -12.32 -10.53
C ASN A 10 12.01 -12.42 -9.22
N SER A 11 10.69 -12.22 -9.26
CA SER A 11 9.82 -12.25 -8.07
C SER A 11 8.88 -13.46 -7.99
N GLY A 12 8.82 -14.29 -9.03
CA GLY A 12 7.92 -15.44 -9.13
C GLY A 12 6.43 -15.05 -9.15
N ARG A 13 6.13 -13.76 -9.38
CA ARG A 13 4.76 -13.24 -9.36
C ARG A 13 4.15 -13.23 -10.74
N TRP A 14 2.91 -13.70 -10.79
CA TRP A 14 2.03 -13.59 -11.94
C TRP A 14 1.24 -12.27 -11.84
N SER A 15 1.31 -11.43 -12.86
CA SER A 15 0.41 -10.29 -13.03
C SER A 15 -0.55 -10.54 -14.18
N PHE A 16 -1.84 -10.41 -13.86
CA PHE A 16 -2.93 -10.54 -14.81
C PHE A 16 -3.49 -9.14 -15.05
N SER A 17 -3.24 -8.59 -16.24
CA SER A 17 -3.91 -7.39 -16.72
C SER A 17 -5.11 -7.81 -17.58
N TYR A 18 -6.31 -7.49 -17.11
CA TYR A 18 -7.57 -7.74 -17.81
C TYR A 18 -8.26 -6.42 -18.14
N THR A 19 -8.77 -6.31 -19.37
CA THR A 19 -9.65 -5.20 -19.73
C THR A 19 -10.99 -5.37 -19.03
N ARG A 20 -11.51 -4.30 -18.39
CA ARG A 20 -12.82 -4.29 -17.70
C ARG A 20 -13.96 -4.90 -18.55
N HIS A 21 -13.86 -4.79 -19.88
CA HIS A 21 -14.82 -5.33 -20.84
C HIS A 21 -14.84 -6.86 -20.89
N LEU A 22 -13.77 -7.55 -20.47
CA LEU A 22 -13.69 -9.02 -20.50
C LEU A 22 -14.67 -9.65 -19.49
N PHE A 23 -14.71 -9.17 -18.25
CA PHE A 23 -15.65 -9.68 -17.24
C PHE A 23 -17.10 -9.46 -17.66
N VAL A 24 -17.38 -8.31 -18.28
CA VAL A 24 -18.70 -8.02 -18.86
C VAL A 24 -18.99 -8.97 -20.01
N ALA A 25 -18.08 -9.13 -20.96
CA ALA A 25 -18.27 -10.01 -22.10
C ALA A 25 -18.49 -11.47 -21.67
N VAL A 26 -17.66 -11.99 -20.77
CA VAL A 26 -17.80 -13.36 -20.24
C VAL A 26 -19.13 -13.51 -19.50
N GLY A 27 -19.45 -12.59 -18.57
CA GLY A 27 -20.72 -12.63 -17.84
C GLY A 27 -21.93 -12.58 -18.78
N MET A 28 -21.89 -11.72 -19.81
CA MET A 28 -22.95 -11.60 -20.81
C MET A 28 -23.06 -12.83 -21.71
N VAL A 29 -21.95 -13.49 -22.07
CA VAL A 29 -21.96 -14.75 -22.83
C VAL A 29 -22.65 -15.85 -22.03
N PHE A 30 -22.32 -16.00 -20.74
CA PHE A 30 -22.99 -16.95 -19.86
C PHE A 30 -24.49 -16.64 -19.72
N LEU A 31 -24.84 -15.37 -19.52
CA LEU A 31 -26.22 -14.94 -19.41
C LEU A 31 -27.02 -15.20 -20.70
N ALA A 32 -26.49 -14.79 -21.85
CA ALA A 32 -27.12 -14.97 -23.15
C ALA A 32 -27.21 -16.44 -23.53
N GLY A 33 -26.17 -17.24 -23.26
CA GLY A 33 -26.18 -18.69 -23.47
C GLY A 33 -27.21 -19.40 -22.60
N GLY A 34 -27.37 -18.97 -21.34
CA GLY A 34 -28.40 -19.48 -20.43
C GLY A 34 -29.81 -19.12 -20.88
N ILE A 35 -30.06 -17.87 -21.30
CA ILE A 35 -31.35 -17.45 -21.87
C ILE A 35 -31.65 -18.22 -23.16
N ALA A 36 -30.67 -18.39 -24.05
CA ALA A 36 -30.83 -19.16 -25.27
C ALA A 36 -31.12 -20.65 -24.97
N ALA A 37 -30.55 -21.20 -23.90
CA ALA A 37 -30.82 -22.58 -23.48
C ALA A 37 -32.28 -22.77 -23.00
N LEU A 38 -32.96 -21.72 -22.53
CA LEU A 38 -34.40 -21.77 -22.24
C LEU A 38 -35.26 -21.96 -23.50
N ALA A 39 -34.80 -21.47 -24.65
CA ALA A 39 -35.49 -21.63 -25.93
C ALA A 39 -35.29 -23.03 -26.54
N GLY A 40 -34.26 -23.75 -26.11
CA GLY A 40 -33.97 -25.12 -26.54
C GLY A 40 -32.49 -25.47 -26.38
N PRO A 41 -32.13 -26.76 -26.49
CA PRO A 41 -30.78 -27.27 -26.27
C PRO A 41 -29.86 -27.00 -27.47
N TRP A 42 -29.64 -25.74 -27.82
CA TRP A 42 -28.76 -25.32 -28.93
C TRP A 42 -27.31 -25.81 -28.80
N TRP A 43 -26.91 -26.23 -27.60
CA TRP A 43 -25.58 -26.74 -27.26
C TRP A 43 -25.42 -28.25 -27.54
N LEU A 44 -26.51 -28.99 -27.77
CA LEU A 44 -26.47 -30.42 -28.10
C LEU A 44 -25.59 -30.76 -29.31
N PRO A 45 -25.67 -30.03 -30.46
CA PRO A 45 -24.79 -30.28 -31.61
C PRO A 45 -23.30 -30.12 -31.27
N ILE A 46 -22.97 -29.16 -30.40
CA ILE A 46 -21.59 -28.91 -29.96
C ILE A 46 -21.12 -30.06 -29.06
N ALA A 47 -21.95 -30.50 -28.12
CA ALA A 47 -21.65 -31.63 -27.25
C ALA A 47 -21.50 -32.94 -28.06
N ALA A 48 -22.40 -33.21 -29.02
CA ALA A 48 -22.33 -34.38 -29.89
C ALA A 48 -21.06 -34.41 -30.75
N PHE A 49 -20.57 -33.24 -31.17
CA PHE A 49 -19.30 -33.09 -31.89
C PHE A 49 -18.09 -33.36 -30.99
N ILE A 50 -18.06 -32.78 -29.77
CA ILE A 50 -16.93 -32.92 -28.83
C ILE A 50 -16.84 -34.33 -28.25
N PHE A 51 -17.97 -34.92 -27.87
CA PHE A 51 -18.00 -36.22 -27.20
C PHE A 51 -18.10 -37.42 -28.15
N GLY A 52 -18.18 -37.18 -29.47
CA GLY A 52 -18.11 -38.21 -30.50
C GLY A 52 -19.31 -39.15 -30.51
N LYS A 53 -20.37 -38.79 -31.25
CA LYS A 53 -21.55 -39.64 -31.54
C LYS A 53 -22.16 -40.39 -30.35
N ILE A 54 -22.02 -39.87 -29.13
CA ILE A 54 -22.83 -40.34 -28.00
C ILE A 54 -24.25 -39.83 -28.24
N ASP A 55 -25.21 -40.75 -28.32
CA ASP A 55 -26.64 -40.41 -28.43
C ASP A 55 -27.13 -39.94 -27.06
N ILE A 56 -26.80 -38.69 -26.71
CA ILE A 56 -27.14 -38.11 -25.42
C ILE A 56 -28.63 -37.75 -25.44
N LYS A 57 -29.48 -38.63 -24.91
CA LYS A 57 -30.88 -38.30 -24.60
C LYS A 57 -30.91 -37.37 -23.40
N ILE A 58 -31.05 -36.08 -23.66
CA ILE A 58 -31.16 -35.06 -22.62
C ILE A 58 -32.64 -34.87 -22.29
N ASP A 59 -33.00 -35.18 -21.05
CA ASP A 59 -34.28 -34.81 -20.49
C ASP A 59 -34.43 -33.28 -20.54
N SER A 60 -35.60 -32.78 -20.95
CA SER A 60 -35.97 -31.36 -20.89
C SER A 60 -35.62 -30.73 -19.53
N PHE A 61 -35.75 -31.51 -18.45
CA PHE A 61 -35.35 -31.08 -17.10
C PHE A 61 -33.85 -30.72 -17.01
N ALA A 62 -32.97 -31.52 -17.60
CA ALA A 62 -31.52 -31.26 -17.59
C ALA A 62 -31.16 -30.00 -18.40
N ASN A 63 -31.87 -29.69 -19.48
CA ASN A 63 -31.66 -28.46 -20.23
C ASN A 63 -32.03 -27.21 -19.41
N TYR A 64 -33.11 -27.26 -18.62
CA TYR A 64 -33.46 -26.16 -17.70
C TYR A 64 -32.42 -25.97 -16.59
N TRP A 65 -31.81 -27.05 -16.08
CA TRP A 65 -30.69 -26.94 -15.13
C TRP A 65 -29.46 -26.27 -15.75
N VAL A 66 -29.08 -26.65 -16.97
CA VAL A 66 -27.97 -26.00 -17.69
C VAL A 66 -28.26 -24.52 -17.90
N ALA A 67 -29.47 -24.18 -18.35
CA ALA A 67 -29.90 -22.78 -18.49
C ALA A 67 -29.79 -22.01 -17.17
N GLY A 68 -30.31 -22.57 -16.08
CA GLY A 68 -30.25 -21.98 -14.75
C GLY A 68 -28.83 -21.75 -14.26
N ILE A 69 -27.94 -22.74 -14.41
CA ILE A 69 -26.53 -22.63 -14.02
C ILE A 69 -25.83 -21.53 -14.81
N LEU A 70 -26.02 -21.47 -16.14
CA LEU A 70 -25.40 -20.46 -16.99
C LEU A 70 -25.85 -19.04 -16.59
N ILE A 71 -27.14 -18.85 -16.31
CA ILE A 71 -27.68 -17.56 -15.83
C ILE A 71 -27.07 -17.18 -14.48
N VAL A 72 -27.06 -18.10 -13.51
CA VAL A 72 -26.51 -17.86 -12.17
C VAL A 72 -25.02 -17.51 -12.23
N VAL A 73 -24.24 -18.22 -13.05
CA VAL A 73 -22.82 -17.93 -13.26
C VAL A 73 -22.64 -16.56 -13.90
N GLY A 74 -23.39 -16.25 -14.97
CA GLY A 74 -23.35 -14.95 -15.64
C GLY A 74 -23.66 -13.78 -14.70
N LEU A 75 -24.75 -13.89 -13.93
CA LEU A 75 -25.14 -12.90 -12.93
C LEU A 75 -24.09 -12.76 -11.83
N SER A 76 -23.52 -13.88 -11.35
CA SER A 76 -22.48 -13.86 -10.30
C SER A 76 -21.22 -13.13 -10.77
N ILE A 77 -20.78 -13.35 -12.01
CA ILE A 77 -19.63 -12.66 -12.62
C ILE A 77 -19.90 -11.15 -12.73
N LEU A 78 -21.09 -10.77 -13.21
CA LEU A 78 -21.48 -9.37 -13.36
C LEU A 78 -21.63 -8.67 -11.99
N ALA A 79 -22.23 -9.34 -11.02
CA ALA A 79 -22.36 -8.86 -9.65
C ALA A 79 -20.98 -8.68 -9.01
N PHE A 80 -20.08 -9.65 -9.15
CA PHE A 80 -18.70 -9.54 -8.64
C PHE A 80 -17.97 -8.33 -9.25
N LYS A 81 -18.09 -8.12 -10.56
CA LYS A 81 -17.53 -6.92 -11.20
C LYS A 81 -18.08 -5.64 -10.56
N PHE A 82 -19.41 -5.51 -10.51
CA PHE A 82 -20.07 -4.27 -10.10
C PHE A 82 -19.87 -3.96 -8.61
N PHE A 83 -20.03 -4.96 -7.74
CA PHE A 83 -19.96 -4.76 -6.30
C PHE A 83 -18.55 -4.79 -5.73
N VAL A 84 -17.61 -5.46 -6.39
CA VAL A 84 -16.23 -5.63 -5.88
C VAL A 84 -15.22 -4.88 -6.75
N LEU A 85 -15.08 -5.25 -8.02
CA LEU A 85 -13.99 -4.72 -8.87
C LEU A 85 -14.15 -3.23 -9.16
N ASP A 86 -15.36 -2.79 -9.52
CA ASP A 86 -15.62 -1.38 -9.84
C ASP A 86 -15.42 -0.51 -8.59
N LYS A 87 -15.98 -0.91 -7.44
CA LYS A 87 -15.78 -0.20 -6.17
C LYS A 87 -14.30 -0.12 -5.78
N TRP A 88 -13.57 -1.22 -5.91
CA TRP A 88 -12.13 -1.24 -5.60
C TRP A 88 -11.35 -0.29 -6.50
N SER A 89 -11.61 -0.32 -7.81
CA SER A 89 -10.94 0.59 -8.75
C SER A 89 -11.31 2.06 -8.52
N GLN A 90 -12.56 2.35 -8.12
CA GLN A 90 -12.97 3.71 -7.77
C GLN A 90 -12.22 4.23 -6.54
N ARG A 91 -12.02 3.39 -5.52
CA ARG A 91 -11.22 3.74 -4.34
C ARG A 91 -9.78 4.06 -4.73
N LEU A 92 -9.17 3.24 -5.58
CA LEU A 92 -7.81 3.49 -6.07
C LEU A 92 -7.68 4.80 -6.87
N GLU A 93 -8.68 5.13 -7.69
CA GLU A 93 -8.69 6.40 -8.41
C GLU A 93 -8.85 7.61 -7.48
N ILE A 94 -9.60 7.48 -6.38
CA ILE A 94 -9.68 8.53 -5.35
C ILE A 94 -8.32 8.69 -4.67
N ASP A 95 -7.71 7.59 -4.23
CA ASP A 95 -6.39 7.62 -3.57
C ASP A 95 -5.33 8.22 -4.49
N LYS A 96 -5.34 7.85 -5.77
CA LYS A 96 -4.46 8.44 -6.78
C LYS A 96 -4.56 9.95 -6.84
N LYS A 97 -5.78 10.49 -6.85
CA LYS A 97 -6.01 11.94 -6.87
C LYS A 97 -5.48 12.61 -5.63
N VAL A 98 -5.78 12.03 -4.45
CA VAL A 98 -5.31 12.54 -3.16
C VAL A 98 -3.78 12.58 -3.10
N ILE A 99 -3.11 11.49 -3.51
CA ILE A 99 -1.64 11.40 -3.53
C ILE A 99 -1.04 12.35 -4.58
N THR A 100 -1.70 12.54 -5.72
CA THR A 100 -1.20 13.49 -6.75
C THR A 100 -1.31 14.94 -6.26
N GLN A 101 -2.36 15.27 -5.52
CA GLN A 101 -2.55 16.61 -4.94
C GLN A 101 -1.59 16.89 -3.78
N SER A 102 -1.22 15.86 -3.04
CA SER A 102 -0.29 15.94 -1.92
C SER A 102 0.69 14.77 -2.01
N PRO A 103 1.77 14.88 -2.80
CA PRO A 103 2.75 13.82 -2.91
C PRO A 103 3.56 13.71 -1.61
N PRO A 104 3.92 12.50 -1.16
CA PRO A 104 4.79 12.33 0.00
C PRO A 104 6.21 12.83 -0.31
N ALA A 105 6.81 13.53 0.65
CA ALA A 105 8.19 14.03 0.60
C ALA A 105 9.21 12.89 0.85
N VAL A 106 9.29 11.94 -0.09
CA VAL A 106 10.03 10.68 0.10
C VAL A 106 11.51 10.90 0.38
N HIS A 107 12.13 11.86 -0.30
CA HIS A 107 13.55 12.12 -0.14
C HIS A 107 13.85 12.75 1.23
N GLU A 108 13.04 13.72 1.65
CA GLU A 108 13.19 14.46 2.90
C GLU A 108 12.99 13.53 4.11
N VAL A 109 11.97 12.66 4.06
CA VAL A 109 11.72 11.68 5.13
C VAL A 109 12.85 10.65 5.23
N LYS A 110 13.38 10.17 4.11
CA LYS A 110 14.52 9.24 4.13
C LYS A 110 15.76 9.89 4.70
N ARG A 111 16.03 11.13 4.28
CA ARG A 111 17.13 11.91 4.82
C ARG A 111 17.01 12.12 6.33
N TYR A 112 15.80 12.37 6.84
CA TYR A 112 15.57 12.44 8.28
C TYR A 112 15.97 11.14 9.00
N PHE A 113 15.62 9.97 8.45
CA PHE A 113 16.06 8.69 9.02
C PHE A 113 17.58 8.49 8.96
N ASP A 114 18.20 8.87 7.84
CA ASP A 114 19.65 8.72 7.66
C ASP A 114 20.41 9.66 8.62
N ASP A 115 20.03 10.94 8.74
CA ASP A 115 20.64 11.90 9.67
C ASP A 115 20.52 11.44 11.14
N LEU A 116 19.39 10.85 11.53
CA LEU A 116 19.18 10.28 12.86
C LEU A 116 20.13 9.11 13.18
N LEU A 117 20.49 8.29 12.18
CA LEU A 117 21.35 7.12 12.39
C LEU A 117 22.83 7.45 12.25
N ASP A 118 23.18 8.26 11.25
CA ASP A 118 24.57 8.52 10.90
C ASP A 118 25.21 9.53 11.86
N ASP A 119 24.45 10.56 12.22
CA ASP A 119 24.94 11.68 13.01
C ASP A 119 24.11 11.91 14.27
N HIS A 120 23.11 11.08 14.60
CA HIS A 120 22.26 11.26 15.79
C HIS A 120 21.78 12.71 15.94
N SER A 121 21.40 13.32 14.82
CA SER A 121 20.95 14.70 14.74
C SER A 121 19.91 14.86 13.63
N TYR A 122 19.17 15.96 13.66
CA TYR A 122 18.27 16.37 12.58
C TYR A 122 18.10 17.88 12.57
N ARG A 123 17.56 18.43 11.48
CA ARG A 123 17.22 19.85 11.36
C ARG A 123 15.72 20.08 11.51
N SER A 124 15.31 21.22 12.05
CA SER A 124 13.88 21.56 12.23
C SER A 124 13.08 21.50 10.93
N SER A 125 13.68 21.86 9.80
CA SER A 125 13.04 21.70 8.48
C SER A 125 12.73 20.24 8.16
N PHE A 126 13.66 19.31 8.35
CA PHE A 126 13.43 17.87 8.12
C PHE A 126 12.44 17.27 9.10
N ASP A 127 12.44 17.73 10.35
CA ASP A 127 11.44 17.36 11.35
C ASP A 127 10.02 17.78 10.92
N THR A 128 9.89 18.98 10.33
CA THR A 128 8.63 19.45 9.76
C THR A 128 8.17 18.55 8.61
N TYR A 129 9.05 18.17 7.70
CA TYR A 129 8.71 17.23 6.62
C TYR A 129 8.29 15.86 7.16
N PHE A 130 9.00 15.36 8.17
CA PHE A 130 8.66 14.10 8.82
C PHE A 130 7.29 14.15 9.51
N TYR A 131 7.01 15.23 10.26
CA TYR A 131 5.72 15.51 10.87
C TYR A 131 4.58 15.52 9.85
N LEU A 132 4.77 16.25 8.75
CA LEU A 132 3.76 16.32 7.69
C LEU A 132 3.52 14.95 7.06
N ALA A 133 4.58 14.17 6.82
CA ALA A 133 4.48 12.86 6.19
C ALA A 133 3.58 11.89 6.94
N TYR A 134 3.69 11.81 8.28
CA TYR A 134 2.87 10.86 9.06
C TYR A 134 1.47 11.37 9.41
N ASN A 135 1.17 12.64 9.15
CA ASN A 135 -0.16 13.23 9.35
C ASN A 135 -0.93 13.45 8.04
N GLN A 136 -0.26 13.39 6.89
CA GLN A 136 -0.76 13.79 5.57
C GLN A 136 -2.15 13.26 5.19
N PHE A 137 -2.44 11.99 5.52
CA PHE A 137 -3.68 11.30 5.15
C PHE A 137 -4.57 10.95 6.35
N LEU A 138 -4.36 11.61 7.51
CA LEU A 138 -5.23 11.44 8.68
C LEU A 138 -6.52 12.25 8.58
N ASP A 139 -6.48 13.39 7.88
CA ASP A 139 -7.65 14.26 7.70
C ASP A 139 -8.66 13.62 6.74
N SER A 140 -9.95 13.78 7.04
CA SER A 140 -11.04 13.17 6.26
C SER A 140 -11.07 13.62 4.79
N SER A 141 -10.56 14.81 4.49
CA SER A 141 -10.45 15.35 3.12
C SER A 141 -9.40 14.61 2.28
N ASN A 142 -8.38 14.04 2.92
CA ASN A 142 -7.25 13.36 2.29
C ASN A 142 -7.18 11.87 2.69
N ALA A 143 -8.25 11.31 3.23
CA ALA A 143 -8.24 9.94 3.73
C ALA A 143 -8.15 8.91 2.59
N LEU A 144 -7.20 7.99 2.72
CA LEU A 144 -7.03 6.86 1.81
C LEU A 144 -8.21 5.88 1.92
N GLN A 145 -8.77 5.51 0.77
CA GLN A 145 -9.95 4.67 0.61
C GLN A 145 -9.58 3.19 0.36
N ASP A 146 -8.44 2.91 -0.26
CA ASP A 146 -7.94 1.54 -0.42
C ASP A 146 -7.49 1.01 0.94
N THR A 147 -8.25 0.08 1.50
CA THR A 147 -8.02 -0.54 2.81
C THR A 147 -6.58 -0.98 3.05
N LYS A 148 -5.91 -1.53 2.04
CA LYS A 148 -4.52 -1.99 2.15
C LYS A 148 -3.54 -0.81 2.23
N THR A 149 -3.71 0.19 1.38
CA THR A 149 -2.87 1.40 1.39
C THR A 149 -3.07 2.19 2.68
N ALA A 150 -4.33 2.36 3.11
CA ALA A 150 -4.66 2.99 4.39
C ALA A 150 -4.07 2.26 5.60
N ALA A 151 -4.12 0.91 5.62
CA ALA A 151 -3.52 0.12 6.70
C ALA A 151 -1.99 0.30 6.79
N LEU A 152 -1.30 0.33 5.64
CA LEU A 152 0.15 0.59 5.59
C LEU A 152 0.49 1.99 6.07
N PHE A 153 -0.28 3.00 5.65
CA PHE A 153 -0.12 4.37 6.13
C PHE A 153 -0.34 4.48 7.64
N ASN A 154 -1.40 3.87 8.18
CA ASN A 154 -1.69 3.92 9.61
C ASN A 154 -0.60 3.24 10.45
N HIS A 155 -0.02 2.14 9.94
CA HIS A 155 1.12 1.48 10.57
C HIS A 155 2.34 2.43 10.60
N PHE A 156 2.70 3.01 9.46
CA PHE A 156 3.76 4.02 9.39
C PHE A 156 3.48 5.20 10.32
N SER A 157 2.26 5.73 10.34
CA SER A 157 1.90 6.88 11.18
C SER A 157 2.09 6.58 12.66
N LYS A 158 1.75 5.37 13.09
CA LYS A 158 1.97 4.92 14.47
C LYS A 158 3.45 4.85 14.83
N ASP A 159 4.26 4.18 14.00
CA ASP A 159 5.71 4.03 14.26
C ASP A 159 6.43 5.38 14.20
N ALA A 160 6.06 6.22 13.24
CA ALA A 160 6.61 7.56 13.08
C ALA A 160 6.30 8.45 14.29
N LYS A 161 5.07 8.40 14.83
CA LYS A 161 4.72 9.11 16.07
C LYS A 161 5.54 8.61 17.26
N ALA A 162 5.78 7.31 17.37
CA ALA A 162 6.61 6.74 18.43
C ALA A 162 8.08 7.18 18.32
N LEU A 163 8.63 7.28 17.10
CA LEU A 163 9.95 7.85 16.86
C LEU A 163 9.99 9.35 17.17
N HIS A 164 9.01 10.13 16.68
CA HIS A 164 8.98 11.57 16.90
C HIS A 164 8.82 11.92 18.38
N HIS A 165 8.03 11.14 19.13
CA HIS A 165 7.94 11.30 20.58
C HIS A 165 9.29 11.06 21.28
N PHE A 166 10.01 10.01 20.90
CA PHE A 166 11.37 9.77 21.40
C PHE A 166 12.33 10.93 21.06
N ALA A 167 12.25 11.44 19.83
CA ALA A 167 13.05 12.58 19.40
C ALA A 167 12.76 13.83 20.26
N ALA A 168 11.48 14.14 20.49
CA ALA A 168 11.07 15.28 21.30
C ALA A 168 11.56 15.21 22.76
N GLU A 169 11.74 14.01 23.31
CA GLU A 169 12.21 13.80 24.69
C GLU A 169 13.73 13.83 24.82
N ASN A 170 14.46 13.40 23.79
CA ASN A 170 15.88 13.09 23.89
C ASN A 170 16.77 13.95 22.99
N PHE A 171 16.21 14.76 22.10
CA PHE A 171 16.97 15.64 21.22
C PHE A 171 16.88 17.09 21.65
N PHE A 172 18.02 17.75 21.68
CA PHE A 172 18.17 19.13 22.15
C PHE A 172 18.93 19.95 21.13
N VAL A 173 18.63 21.24 21.07
CA VAL A 173 19.33 22.17 20.17
C VAL A 173 20.82 22.13 20.49
N PHE A 174 21.66 21.82 19.50
CA PHE A 174 23.11 21.84 19.64
C PHE A 174 23.81 22.12 18.29
N PRO A 175 24.83 22.98 18.24
CA PRO A 175 25.37 23.76 19.37
C PRO A 175 24.39 24.84 19.86
N ASP A 176 24.59 25.37 21.06
CA ASP A 176 23.68 26.36 21.68
C ASP A 176 23.71 27.72 20.96
N ASN A 177 24.77 28.00 20.18
CA ASN A 177 25.01 29.27 19.50
C ASN A 177 24.81 29.18 17.98
N GLN A 178 23.66 28.69 17.52
CA GLN A 178 23.34 28.60 16.07
C GLN A 178 23.03 29.96 15.40
N GLY A 179 23.20 31.06 16.13
CA GLY A 179 22.97 32.42 15.64
C GLY A 179 21.50 32.66 15.30
N THR A 180 21.24 33.37 14.20
CA THR A 180 19.90 33.66 13.68
C THR A 180 19.39 32.62 12.69
N ASN A 181 20.01 31.43 12.61
CA ASN A 181 19.56 30.39 11.69
C ASN A 181 18.19 29.84 12.13
N PRO A 182 17.12 30.00 11.33
CA PRO A 182 15.80 29.46 11.67
C PRO A 182 15.74 27.93 11.60
N ASP A 183 16.73 27.30 10.95
CA ASP A 183 16.83 25.85 10.77
C ASP A 183 17.76 25.23 11.82
N TYR A 184 17.23 25.09 13.04
CA TYR A 184 17.97 24.57 14.19
C TYR A 184 18.34 23.10 14.01
N ARG A 185 19.57 22.76 14.37
CA ARG A 185 20.03 21.39 14.53
C ARG A 185 19.73 20.88 15.93
N TYR A 186 19.05 19.76 16.00
CA TYR A 186 18.75 19.01 17.21
C TYR A 186 19.65 17.78 17.25
N CYS A 187 20.27 17.53 18.38
CA CYS A 187 21.19 16.42 18.61
C CYS A 187 20.68 15.55 19.74
N LEU A 188 20.85 14.22 19.62
CA LEU A 188 20.57 13.29 20.72
C LEU A 188 21.45 13.65 21.92
N ALA A 189 20.82 13.94 23.06
CA ALA A 189 21.40 14.17 24.38
C ALA A 189 22.85 14.68 24.35
N PRO A 190 23.11 15.91 23.84
CA PRO A 190 24.46 16.38 23.55
C PRO A 190 25.36 16.40 24.80
N HIS A 191 24.78 16.68 25.96
CA HIS A 191 25.42 16.66 27.28
C HIS A 191 25.89 15.26 27.75
N MET A 192 25.50 14.21 27.03
CA MET A 192 25.93 12.81 27.23
C MET A 192 26.88 12.31 26.14
N ASN A 193 27.24 13.15 25.15
CA ASN A 193 28.13 12.78 24.05
C ASN A 193 29.50 13.48 24.20
N MET A 194 30.58 12.68 24.17
CA MET A 194 31.97 13.13 24.31
C MET A 194 32.42 14.15 23.26
N ASP A 195 31.93 14.03 22.03
CA ASP A 195 32.31 14.88 20.90
C ASP A 195 31.43 16.14 20.81
N ARG A 196 30.54 16.35 21.77
CA ARG A 196 29.57 17.45 21.79
C ARG A 196 29.73 18.29 23.05
N ASP A 197 28.93 18.02 24.07
CA ASP A 197 28.78 18.88 25.24
C ASP A 197 29.10 18.14 26.56
N MET A 198 29.66 16.93 26.47
CA MET A 198 30.20 16.26 27.66
C MET A 198 31.52 16.93 28.06
N GLY A 199 31.44 17.86 29.03
CA GLY A 199 32.62 18.60 29.49
C GLY A 199 33.76 17.73 30.04
N ALA A 200 33.45 16.67 30.79
CA ALA A 200 34.43 15.69 31.27
C ALA A 200 33.88 14.27 31.11
N TYR A 201 34.77 13.31 30.84
CA TYR A 201 34.39 11.92 30.65
C TYR A 201 33.62 11.37 31.87
N ASP A 202 32.42 10.87 31.61
CA ASP A 202 31.58 10.20 32.60
C ASP A 202 31.07 8.87 32.01
N ALA A 203 31.62 7.77 32.53
CA ALA A 203 31.29 6.42 32.07
C ALA A 203 29.79 6.09 32.20
N LYS A 204 29.08 6.66 33.18
CA LYS A 204 27.63 6.44 33.35
C LYS A 204 26.85 7.13 32.24
N LYS A 205 27.22 8.37 31.89
CA LYS A 205 26.59 9.11 30.78
C LYS A 205 26.84 8.43 29.45
N VAL A 206 28.06 7.93 29.22
CA VAL A 206 28.38 7.17 28.00
C VAL A 206 27.48 5.93 27.89
N ALA A 207 27.33 5.16 28.98
CA ALA A 207 26.45 3.99 28.98
C ALA A 207 24.98 4.34 28.74
N GLN A 208 24.49 5.47 29.28
CA GLN A 208 23.15 5.98 29.01
C GLN A 208 22.99 6.39 27.55
N TYR A 209 23.97 7.09 26.99
CA TYR A 209 23.99 7.48 25.59
C TYR A 209 23.99 6.27 24.65
N ASP A 210 24.75 5.21 24.97
CA ASP A 210 24.74 3.96 24.23
C ASP A 210 23.40 3.22 24.31
N ALA A 211 22.66 3.34 25.43
CA ALA A 211 21.30 2.85 25.51
C ALA A 211 20.36 3.66 24.60
N LEU A 212 20.44 5.00 24.63
CA LEU A 212 19.65 5.88 23.77
C LEU A 212 19.92 5.65 22.28
N LYS A 213 21.17 5.43 21.88
CA LYS A 213 21.52 5.09 20.49
C LYS A 213 20.88 3.79 20.03
N ARG A 214 20.86 2.76 20.88
CA ARG A 214 20.20 1.47 20.55
C ARG A 214 18.70 1.64 20.39
N GLU A 215 18.07 2.37 21.32
CA GLU A 215 16.63 2.65 21.24
C GLU A 215 16.28 3.50 20.00
N LEU A 216 17.09 4.51 19.70
CA LEU A 216 16.95 5.32 18.49
C LEU A 216 17.03 4.44 17.24
N ALA A 217 18.04 3.58 17.14
CA ALA A 217 18.23 2.69 15.99
C ALA A 217 17.05 1.74 15.80
N GLU A 218 16.49 1.19 16.88
CA GLU A 218 15.29 0.35 16.84
C GLU A 218 14.08 1.13 16.31
N ARG A 219 13.79 2.30 16.88
CA ARG A 219 12.64 3.14 16.50
C ARG A 219 12.75 3.65 15.06
N VAL A 220 13.94 4.08 14.64
CA VAL A 220 14.19 4.48 13.26
C VAL A 220 14.02 3.28 12.32
N GLY A 221 14.55 2.11 12.69
CA GLY A 221 14.39 0.88 11.90
C GLY A 221 12.92 0.52 11.66
N GLN A 222 12.10 0.55 12.72
CA GLN A 222 10.66 0.30 12.65
C GLN A 222 9.95 1.31 11.74
N ALA A 223 10.13 2.62 12.00
CA ALA A 223 9.49 3.68 11.23
C ALA A 223 9.93 3.68 9.75
N ARG A 224 11.22 3.41 9.47
CA ARG A 224 11.74 3.30 8.11
C ARG A 224 11.15 2.11 7.37
N GLN A 225 11.06 0.95 8.03
CA GLN A 225 10.49 -0.25 7.44
C GLN A 225 9.01 -0.06 7.06
N SER A 226 8.20 0.50 7.96
CA SER A 226 6.79 0.77 7.69
C SER A 226 6.61 1.87 6.64
N TYR A 227 7.46 2.89 6.63
CA TYR A 227 7.48 3.91 5.57
C TYR A 227 7.82 3.33 4.20
N ASP A 228 8.87 2.51 4.09
CA ASP A 228 9.27 1.88 2.83
C ASP A 228 8.19 0.90 2.32
N ALA A 229 7.48 0.22 3.21
CA ALA A 229 6.32 -0.60 2.84
C ALA A 229 5.17 0.23 2.25
N PHE A 230 4.88 1.39 2.87
CA PHE A 230 3.88 2.33 2.37
C PHE A 230 4.29 2.93 1.02
N VAL A 231 5.48 3.52 0.91
CA VAL A 231 6.03 4.08 -0.34
C VAL A 231 6.11 3.02 -1.44
N GLY A 232 6.53 1.80 -1.10
CA GLY A 232 6.57 0.67 -2.03
C GLY A 232 5.19 0.27 -2.54
N ARG A 233 4.13 0.42 -1.74
CA ARG A 233 2.74 0.26 -2.20
C ARG A 233 2.35 1.38 -3.16
N LEU A 234 2.68 2.63 -2.85
CA LEU A 234 2.36 3.77 -3.73
C LEU A 234 3.03 3.63 -5.11
N ARG A 235 4.31 3.25 -5.15
CA ARG A 235 5.04 2.98 -6.41
C ARG A 235 4.39 1.89 -7.25
N LYS A 236 3.99 0.78 -6.61
CA LYS A 236 3.29 -0.33 -7.30
C LYS A 236 1.96 0.08 -7.91
N LEU A 237 1.31 1.08 -7.32
CA LEU A 237 0.06 1.64 -7.83
C LEU A 237 0.28 2.76 -8.85
N GLY A 238 1.54 3.12 -9.15
CA GLY A 238 1.88 4.20 -10.06
C GLY A 238 1.47 5.58 -9.53
N HIS A 239 1.51 5.76 -8.20
CA HIS A 239 1.15 7.01 -7.54
C HIS A 239 2.35 7.92 -7.30
N ILE A 240 3.57 7.37 -7.35
CA ILE A 240 4.87 8.05 -7.24
C ILE A 240 5.94 7.26 -8.00
#